data_AF-W7YRN1-F1
#
_entry.id   AF-W7YRN1-F1
#
_cell.length_a   1.000
_cell.length_b   1.000
_cell.length_c   1.000
_cell.angle_alpha   90.00
_cell.angle_beta   90.00
_cell.angle_gamma   90.00
#
_symmetry.space_group_name_H-M   'P 1'
#
loop_
_entity.id
_entity.type
_entity.pdbx_description
1 polymer ?
#
loop_
_entity_poly.entity_id
_entity_poly.type
_entity_poly.pdbx_seq_one_letter_code
_entity_poly.pdbx_strand_id
1 'polypeptide(L)'
;MRLFYIDEFWADHLAYVSYLREGIHLESLASRNPIDEFHTQITHAYEQISAKINRESANMLVRLEGSNDPAMWEKFGLKSPTSTRTYIINDQYIQNKRNSWTLRLYWHITFASL
;
A
#
# COMPACT_ATOMS: atom_id res chain seq x y z
N MET A 1 -3.53 20.63 9.60
CA MET A 1 -3.50 21.00 8.18
C MET A 1 -2.37 20.33 7.41
N ARG A 2 -1.10 20.80 7.43
CA ARG A 2 -0.02 20.16 6.66
C ARG A 2 0.17 18.65 6.96
N LEU A 3 0.02 18.26 8.23
CA LEU A 3 0.08 16.86 8.65
C LEU A 3 -1.00 15.98 8.00
N PHE A 4 -2.19 16.53 7.73
CA PHE A 4 -3.28 15.80 7.07
C PHE A 4 -2.87 15.39 5.65
N TYR A 5 -2.33 16.32 4.86
CA TYR A 5 -1.86 16.02 3.50
C TYR A 5 -0.64 15.11 3.48
N ILE A 6 0.23 15.19 4.50
CA ILE A 6 1.32 14.23 4.64
C ILE A 6 0.75 12.81 4.78
N ASP A 7 -0.22 12.63 5.68
CA ASP A 7 -0.84 11.32 5.93
C ASP A 7 -1.61 10.80 4.70
N GLU A 8 -2.41 11.66 4.07
CA GLU A 8 -3.17 11.34 2.86
C GLU A 8 -2.27 10.92 1.69
N PHE A 9 -1.28 11.75 1.32
CA PHE A 9 -0.39 11.42 0.20
C PHE A 9 0.52 10.22 0.51
N TRP A 10 0.84 9.98 1.78
CA TRP A 10 1.59 8.80 2.17
C TRP A 10 0.73 7.53 2.06
N ALA A 11 -0.54 7.57 2.48
CA ALA A 11 -1.47 6.47 2.31
C ALA A 11 -1.69 6.14 0.82
N ASP A 12 -1.88 7.15 -0.03
CA ASP A 12 -1.99 6.97 -1.48
C ASP A 12 -0.71 6.37 -2.09
N HIS A 13 0.45 6.81 -1.63
CA HIS A 13 1.73 6.25 -2.07
C HIS A 13 1.87 4.77 -1.70
N LEU A 14 1.51 4.39 -0.47
CA LEU A 14 1.53 2.99 -0.04
C LEU A 14 0.54 2.13 -0.86
N ALA A 15 -0.63 2.66 -1.20
CA ALA A 15 -1.58 1.98 -2.07
C ALA A 15 -0.99 1.76 -3.48
N TYR A 16 -0.33 2.77 -4.05
CA TYR A 16 0.37 2.65 -5.32
C TYR A 16 1.52 1.63 -5.28
N VAL A 17 2.31 1.62 -4.21
CA VAL A 17 3.39 0.64 -4.01
C VAL A 17 2.83 -0.79 -3.93
N SER A 18 1.71 -1.00 -3.24
CA SER A 18 1.03 -2.30 -3.19
C SER A 18 0.57 -2.75 -4.57
N TYR A 19 -0.03 -1.85 -5.35
CA TYR A 19 -0.47 -2.12 -6.72
C TYR A 19 0.71 -2.53 -7.63
N LEU A 20 1.82 -1.79 -7.58
CA LEU A 20 3.02 -2.14 -8.34
C LEU A 20 3.59 -3.50 -7.94
N ARG A 21 3.67 -3.79 -6.64
CA ARG A 21 4.14 -5.09 -6.11
C ARG A 21 3.33 -6.26 -6.67
N GLU A 22 2.02 -6.11 -6.76
CA GLU A 22 1.13 -7.14 -7.33
C GLU A 22 1.33 -7.31 -8.85
N GLY A 23 1.60 -6.23 -9.58
CA GLY A 23 1.81 -6.24 -11.04
C GLY A 23 3.16 -6.83 -11.50
N ILE A 24 4.21 -6.72 -10.69
CA ILE A 24 5.58 -7.16 -11.02
C ILE A 24 5.69 -8.66 -11.29
N HIS A 25 4.82 -9.47 -10.69
CA HIS A 25 4.80 -10.91 -10.93
C HIS A 25 4.42 -11.28 -12.37
N LEU A 26 3.82 -10.36 -13.14
CA LEU A 26 3.39 -10.58 -14.53
C LEU A 26 4.41 -10.09 -15.57
N GLU A 27 5.38 -9.27 -15.18
CA GLU A 27 6.31 -8.60 -16.11
C GLU A 27 7.63 -9.34 -16.39
N SER A 28 7.82 -10.57 -15.90
CA SER A 28 9.07 -11.33 -16.14
C SER A 28 9.32 -11.71 -17.62
N LEU A 29 8.43 -11.31 -18.54
CA LEU A 29 8.55 -11.49 -19.98
C LEU A 29 9.37 -10.41 -20.70
N ALA A 30 9.69 -9.28 -20.06
CA ALA A 30 10.55 -8.25 -20.63
C ALA A 30 11.96 -8.38 -20.03
N SER A 31 13.00 -8.45 -20.87
CA SER A 31 14.41 -8.75 -20.51
C SER A 31 15.12 -7.71 -19.61
N ARG A 32 14.38 -6.93 -18.81
CA ARG A 32 14.87 -6.01 -17.77
C ARG A 32 14.61 -6.61 -16.38
N ASN A 33 15.44 -6.25 -15.40
CA ASN A 33 15.25 -6.68 -14.03
C ASN A 33 13.98 -6.01 -13.44
N PRO A 34 12.90 -6.74 -13.17
CA PRO A 34 11.62 -6.17 -12.74
C PRO A 34 11.70 -5.49 -11.37
N ILE A 35 12.69 -5.85 -10.55
CA ILE A 35 12.94 -5.22 -9.25
C ILE A 35 13.52 -3.81 -9.43
N ASP A 36 14.36 -3.60 -10.43
CA ASP A 36 14.96 -2.28 -10.68
C ASP A 36 13.90 -1.30 -11.23
N GLU A 37 12.99 -1.80 -12.07
CA GLU A 37 11.85 -1.02 -12.58
C GLU A 37 10.88 -0.66 -11.43
N PHE A 38 10.60 -1.60 -10.53
CA PHE A 38 9.82 -1.32 -9.31
C PHE A 38 10.45 -0.18 -8.51
N HIS A 39 11.73 -0.30 -8.17
CA HIS A 39 12.45 0.71 -7.40
C HIS A 39 12.43 2.06 -8.11
N THR A 40 12.62 2.08 -9.43
CA THR A 40 12.57 3.31 -10.22
C THR A 40 11.20 3.98 -10.12
N GLN A 41 10.12 3.21 -10.29
CA GLN A 41 8.75 3.75 -10.24
C GLN A 41 8.36 4.25 -8.85
N ILE A 42 8.67 3.50 -7.77
CA ILE A 42 8.35 3.94 -6.41
C ILE A 42 9.15 5.19 -6.03
N THR A 43 10.43 5.27 -6.40
CA THR A 43 11.27 6.44 -6.09
C THR A 43 10.76 7.66 -6.84
N HIS A 44 10.47 7.54 -8.13
CA HIS A 44 9.91 8.64 -8.90
C HIS A 44 8.57 9.12 -8.32
N ALA A 45 7.68 8.20 -7.93
CA ALA A 45 6.41 8.56 -7.31
C ALA A 45 6.59 9.26 -5.96
N TYR A 46 7.55 8.82 -5.15
CA TYR A 46 7.88 9.40 -3.85
C TYR A 46 8.37 10.85 -3.98
N GLU A 47 9.26 11.13 -4.93
CA GLU A 47 9.82 12.47 -5.14
C GLU A 47 8.75 13.53 -5.41
N GLN A 48 7.62 13.14 -6.03
CA GLN A 48 6.50 14.04 -6.30
C GLN A 48 5.67 14.40 -5.06
N ILE A 49 5.75 13.62 -3.97
CA ILE A 49 4.88 13.78 -2.79
C ILE A 49 5.12 15.14 -2.11
N SER A 50 6.38 15.54 -1.93
CA SER A 50 6.72 16.80 -1.26
C SER A 50 6.13 18.02 -1.99
N ALA A 51 6.23 18.03 -3.33
CA ALA A 51 5.66 19.10 -4.15
C ALA A 51 4.13 19.14 -4.04
N LYS A 52 3.46 17.98 -4.06
CA LYS A 52 2.01 17.87 -3.89
C LYS A 52 1.57 18.38 -2.52
N ILE A 53 2.21 17.94 -1.43
CA ILE A 53 1.92 18.39 -0.07
C ILE A 53 2.01 19.91 0.03
N ASN A 54 3.08 20.51 -0.49
CA ASN A 54 3.28 21.95 -0.41
C ASN A 54 2.21 22.71 -1.20
N ARG A 55 1.87 22.24 -2.41
CA ARG A 55 0.84 22.83 -3.25
C ARG A 55 -0.55 22.78 -2.61
N GLU A 56 -0.98 21.60 -2.16
CA GLU A 56 -2.31 21.45 -1.55
C GLU A 56 -2.39 22.17 -0.20
N SER A 57 -1.30 22.16 0.58
CA SER A 57 -1.24 22.91 1.84
C SER A 57 -1.40 24.41 1.61
N ALA A 58 -0.72 24.97 0.60
CA ALA A 58 -0.83 26.38 0.27
C ALA A 58 -2.23 26.74 -0.25
N ASN A 59 -2.81 25.93 -1.15
CA ASN A 59 -4.15 26.13 -1.68
C ASN A 59 -5.19 26.20 -0.55
N MET A 60 -5.12 25.24 0.37
CA MET A 60 -6.08 25.16 1.46
C MET A 60 -5.91 26.29 2.48
N LEU A 61 -4.69 26.79 2.72
CA LEU A 61 -4.48 27.99 3.55
C LEU A 61 -5.16 29.23 2.93
N VAL A 62 -5.13 29.36 1.60
CA VAL A 62 -5.86 30.42 0.88
C VAL A 62 -7.36 30.25 1.04
N ARG A 63 -7.88 29.02 0.92
CA ARG A 63 -9.32 28.72 1.09
C ARG A 63 -9.82 28.97 2.51
N LEU A 64 -8.95 28.82 3.51
CA LEU A 64 -9.26 29.12 4.90
C LEU A 64 -9.15 30.62 5.22
N GLU A 65 -8.70 31.48 4.30
CA GLU A 65 -8.43 32.90 4.53
C GLU A 65 -7.49 33.14 5.73
N GLY A 66 -6.64 32.15 6.06
CA GLY A 66 -5.80 32.19 7.27
C GLY A 66 -6.54 31.97 8.59
N SER A 67 -7.84 31.63 8.55
CA SER A 67 -8.61 31.28 9.74
C SER A 67 -8.14 29.95 10.34
N ASN A 68 -7.95 29.95 11.66
CA ASN A 68 -7.56 28.77 12.45
C ASN A 68 -8.78 28.11 13.14
N ASP A 69 -9.99 28.35 12.63
CA ASP A 69 -11.21 27.79 13.21
C ASP A 69 -11.36 26.30 12.87
N PRO A 70 -11.40 25.39 13.88
CA PRO A 70 -11.64 23.97 13.66
C PRO A 70 -12.96 23.65 12.95
N ALA A 71 -13.99 24.49 13.12
CA ALA A 71 -15.27 24.31 12.44
C ALA A 71 -15.16 24.52 10.92
N MET A 72 -14.24 25.37 10.48
CA MET A 72 -13.93 25.55 9.06
C MET A 72 -13.19 24.33 8.50
N TRP A 73 -12.32 23.68 9.28
CA TRP A 73 -11.59 22.50 8.84
C TRP A 73 -12.51 21.32 8.51
N GLU A 74 -13.55 21.10 9.33
CA GLU A 74 -14.55 20.07 9.05
C GLU A 74 -15.34 20.36 7.76
N LYS A 75 -15.71 21.63 7.50
CA LYS A 75 -16.40 22.02 6.25
C LYS A 75 -15.59 21.72 5.00
N PHE A 76 -14.27 21.74 5.11
CA PHE A 76 -13.34 21.45 4.01
C PHE A 76 -12.80 20.02 4.01
N GLY A 77 -13.35 19.13 4.87
CA GLY A 77 -13.01 17.70 4.88
C GLY A 77 -11.69 17.36 5.56
N LEU A 78 -11.06 18.30 6.28
CA LEU A 78 -9.83 18.07 7.04
C LEU A 78 -10.13 17.38 8.38
N LYS A 79 -10.68 16.17 8.32
CA LYS A 79 -11.08 15.41 9.51
C LYS A 79 -10.16 14.22 9.71
N SER A 80 -9.68 14.06 10.95
CA SER A 80 -8.98 12.83 11.34
C SER A 80 -9.93 11.63 11.30
N PRO A 81 -9.42 10.42 11.00
CA PRO A 81 -10.24 9.22 11.03
C PRO A 81 -10.86 9.02 12.42
N THR A 82 -12.15 8.67 12.46
CA THR A 82 -12.90 8.46 13.71
C THR A 82 -12.35 7.28 14.52
N SER A 83 -11.68 6.34 13.87
CA SER A 83 -11.02 5.19 14.49
C SER A 83 -9.95 4.62 13.55
N THR A 84 -8.76 4.36 14.07
CA THR A 84 -7.68 3.66 13.36
C THR A 84 -7.51 2.28 13.99
N ARG A 85 -7.49 1.23 13.16
CA ARG A 85 -7.30 -0.14 13.61
C ARG A 85 -5.99 -0.69 13.03
N THR A 86 -5.23 -1.37 13.89
CA THR A 86 -3.93 -1.96 13.53
C THR A 86 -4.06 -3.48 13.51
N TYR A 87 -3.63 -4.10 12.42
CA TYR A 87 -3.68 -5.56 12.22
C TYR A 87 -2.37 -6.07 11.63
N ILE A 88 -2.06 -7.35 11.87
CA ILE A 88 -0.91 -8.03 11.27
C ILE A 88 -1.40 -8.82 10.04
N ILE A 89 -0.78 -8.61 8.88
CA ILE A 89 -1.06 -9.35 7.64
C ILE A 89 -0.04 -10.48 7.53
N ASN A 90 -0.50 -11.69 7.19
CA ASN A 90 0.35 -12.85 6.96
C ASN A 90 0.25 -13.32 5.50
N ASP A 91 1.29 -13.02 4.72
CA ASP A 91 1.39 -13.37 3.29
C ASP A 91 1.53 -14.89 3.03
N GLN A 92 1.81 -15.71 4.06
CA GLN A 92 2.13 -17.14 3.92
C GLN A 92 0.90 -18.06 3.85
N TYR A 93 -0.32 -17.52 3.88
CA TYR A 93 -1.54 -18.35 3.97
C TYR A 93 -1.77 -19.25 2.75
N ILE A 94 -1.38 -18.82 1.54
CA ILE A 94 -1.65 -19.55 0.28
C ILE A 94 -0.63 -20.68 0.04
N GLN A 95 0.60 -20.58 0.55
CA GLN A 95 1.64 -21.57 0.28
C GLN A 95 1.41 -22.91 1.01
N ASN A 96 0.78 -22.87 2.19
CA ASN A 96 0.64 -24.06 3.05
C ASN A 96 -0.43 -25.08 2.57
N LYS A 97 -1.32 -24.72 1.64
CA LYS A 97 -2.34 -25.66 1.13
C LYS A 97 -1.83 -26.69 0.09
N ARG A 98 -0.59 -26.55 -0.42
CA ARG A 98 -0.05 -27.47 -1.45
C ARG A 98 0.60 -28.73 -0.84
N ASN A 99 0.93 -28.72 0.44
CA ASN A 99 1.81 -29.72 1.05
C ASN A 99 1.04 -30.82 1.82
N SER A 100 -0.28 -30.63 2.02
CA SER A 100 -1.10 -31.54 2.83
C SER A 100 -1.65 -32.73 2.04
N TRP A 101 -1.65 -32.67 0.70
CA TRP A 101 -2.19 -33.74 -0.16
C TRP A 101 -1.15 -34.83 -0.47
N THR A 102 0.15 -34.52 -0.41
CA THR A 102 1.23 -35.48 -0.67
C THR A 102 1.48 -36.41 0.50
N LEU A 103 1.29 -35.93 1.74
CA LEU A 103 1.42 -36.74 2.96
C LEU A 103 0.31 -37.80 3.10
N ARG A 104 -0.88 -37.56 2.53
CA ARG A 104 -2.00 -38.53 2.58
C ARG A 104 -1.84 -39.67 1.57
N LEU A 105 -1.21 -39.41 0.42
CA LEU A 105 -0.95 -40.43 -0.61
C LEU A 105 0.18 -41.39 -0.22
N TYR A 106 1.22 -40.89 0.46
CA TYR A 106 2.32 -41.73 0.94
C TYR A 106 1.88 -42.79 1.95
N TRP A 107 0.90 -42.48 2.82
CA TRP A 107 0.37 -43.41 3.82
C TRP A 107 -0.48 -44.54 3.23
N HIS A 108 -1.14 -44.31 2.08
CA HIS A 108 -1.95 -45.34 1.43
C HIS A 108 -1.12 -46.28 0.54
N ILE A 109 0.02 -45.82 0.00
CA ILE A 109 0.89 -46.64 -0.86
C ILE A 109 1.76 -47.60 -0.03
N THR A 110 2.20 -47.20 1.17
CA THR A 110 3.03 -48.07 2.03
C THR A 110 2.27 -49.15 2.79
N PHE A 111 0.95 -49.00 2.98
CA PHE A 111 0.12 -50.01 3.68
C PHE A 111 -0.49 -51.10 2.78
N ALA A 112 -0.40 -50.95 1.45
CA ALA A 112 -0.92 -51.93 0.48
C ALA A 112 0.14 -52.92 -0.03
N SER A 113 1.38 -52.86 0.48
CA SER A 113 2.49 -53.76 0.10
C SER A 113 3.09 -54.52 1.30
N LEU A 114 2.31 -54.69 2.37
CA LEU A 114 2.63 -55.53 3.53
C LEU A 114 1.52 -56.56 3.74
#